data_AF-A0A1F2SIY0-F1
#
_entry.id   AF-A0A1F2SIY0-F1
#
_cell.length_a   1.000
_cell.length_b   1.000
_cell.length_c   1.000
_cell.angle_alpha   90.00
_cell.angle_beta   90.00
_cell.angle_gamma   90.00
#
_symmetry.space_group_name_H-M   'P 1'
#
loop_
_entity.id
_entity.type
_entity.pdbx_description
1 polymer ?
#
loop_
_entity_poly.entity_id
_entity_poly.type
_entity_poly.pdbx_seq_one_letter_code
_entity_poly.pdbx_strand_id
1 'polypeptide(L)'
;MPQAELPDNLVDSLLASLPGKERAVPTKLPSLTRRGLVPAKNKFKWEPDLCLLQGQFCHLVHAVAPPDMPDWVPEIPSWVEDPFQNIKHRYTKTNLLILVREGGGTPAWKIAGKLAEKCAALRSGLAFETSRGLCLALPPGFVLPPKPKSKTEAGHVPSWVLEQIGSCKGFSTHFAGCFESFDQRYRRATARSAPTYDRESELLFTFAKCIAWGDRRLFLPVDRVHELKEWERRRGPKRSRDHFFHTFNNLLLGFLLLGTTLRGRSPSAVPDRYIADSAHIAPWEALWLLTCLFHDRGYIAEKFWSTFSVNHAFTDQLPDEQTIPEPIATELNNAWETQFREARTDLRELYERLMRHWAPTRFREASNKFDDALRKAYFDGKRTSHSLLSGLDLMTSCCSDPTVKHKNYDKQKALSACEIATLSMMFHDQHCRRIFAESQISPIAFEDLPFAAALMFVDAIQDDRRDVTKNKFPKHGILEDLKVNNENGQTTVSATVCLPLVPLEYWPAKIQEYEGVMHWLNSASQARFVIDYKSRAWLR
;
A
#
# COMPACT_ATOMS: atom_id res chain seq x y z
N MET A 1 10.34 24.98 28.70
CA MET A 1 10.55 23.53 28.61
C MET A 1 12.00 23.31 28.17
N PRO A 2 12.71 22.31 28.71
CA PRO A 2 14.04 21.96 28.19
C PRO A 2 13.89 21.57 26.71
N GLN A 3 14.82 22.05 25.89
CA GLN A 3 14.87 21.75 24.46
C GLN A 3 15.02 20.24 24.32
N ALA A 4 14.04 19.55 23.73
CA ALA A 4 14.20 18.14 23.44
C ALA A 4 15.26 18.04 22.34
N GLU A 5 16.46 17.57 22.68
CA GLU A 5 17.50 17.35 21.67
C GLU A 5 16.98 16.32 20.67
N LEU A 6 16.94 16.70 19.39
CA LEU A 6 16.59 15.79 18.33
C LEU A 6 17.70 14.75 18.19
N PRO A 7 17.37 13.45 18.07
CA PRO A 7 18.37 12.41 17.84
C PRO A 7 19.25 12.71 16.61
N ASP A 8 20.56 12.46 16.70
CA ASP A 8 21.52 12.77 15.63
C ASP A 8 21.14 12.17 14.28
N ASN A 9 20.65 10.92 14.28
CA ASN A 9 20.19 10.24 13.06
C ASN A 9 19.01 10.95 12.38
N LEU A 10 18.14 11.59 13.17
CA LEU A 10 17.01 12.37 12.67
C LEU A 10 17.49 13.70 12.08
N VAL A 11 18.47 14.33 12.73
CA VAL A 11 19.13 15.54 12.21
C VAL A 11 19.79 15.23 10.87
N ASP A 12 20.58 14.17 10.76
CA ASP A 12 21.25 13.78 9.52
C ASP A 12 20.25 13.46 8.39
N SER A 13 19.18 12.72 8.71
CA SER A 13 18.11 12.42 7.76
C SER A 13 17.43 13.69 7.26
N LEU A 14 17.21 14.66 8.15
CA LEU A 14 16.61 15.94 7.79
C LEU A 14 17.54 16.74 6.87
N LEU A 15 18.83 16.83 7.21
CA LEU A 15 19.83 17.52 6.41
C LEU A 15 19.93 16.96 4.98
N ALA A 16 19.80 15.64 4.83
CA ALA A 16 19.79 14.96 3.53
C ALA A 16 18.48 15.17 2.74
N SER A 17 17.36 15.44 3.43
CA SER A 17 16.03 15.55 2.83
C SER A 17 15.66 16.96 2.36
N LEU A 18 16.37 18.00 2.83
CA LEU A 18 16.09 19.38 2.46
C LEU A 18 16.52 19.66 1.01
N PRO A 19 15.64 20.25 0.17
CA PRO A 19 16.00 20.57 -1.20
C PRO A 19 17.04 21.70 -1.25
N GLY A 20 17.94 21.67 -2.22
CA GLY A 20 18.91 22.74 -2.48
C GLY A 20 20.30 22.23 -2.88
N LYS A 21 21.09 23.09 -3.53
CA LYS A 21 22.48 22.77 -3.94
C LYS A 21 23.47 22.84 -2.79
N GLU A 22 23.17 23.64 -1.77
CA GLU A 22 24.02 23.82 -0.60
C GLU A 22 23.57 22.89 0.52
N ARG A 23 24.54 22.33 1.26
CA ARG A 23 24.26 21.47 2.41
C ARG A 23 23.79 22.32 3.59
N ALA A 24 22.68 21.94 4.20
CA ALA A 24 22.24 22.56 5.45
C ALA A 24 23.19 22.22 6.61
N VAL A 25 23.39 23.15 7.54
CA VAL A 25 24.23 22.95 8.73
C VAL A 25 23.50 23.39 10.01
N PRO A 26 23.55 22.62 11.10
CA PRO A 26 23.05 23.06 12.40
C PRO A 26 23.71 24.37 12.84
N THR A 27 22.91 25.34 13.29
CA THR A 27 23.36 26.66 13.72
C THR A 27 22.63 27.07 14.99
N LYS A 28 23.29 27.78 15.91
CA LYS A 28 22.64 28.26 17.14
C LYS A 28 21.73 29.46 16.87
N LEU A 29 20.53 29.48 17.46
CA LEU A 29 19.56 30.58 17.35
C LEU A 29 20.17 31.98 17.62
N PRO A 30 20.99 32.21 18.66
CA PRO A 30 21.64 33.51 18.88
C PRO A 30 22.52 33.99 17.71
N SER A 31 23.12 33.07 16.96
CA SER A 31 23.91 33.42 15.77
C SER A 31 23.00 33.90 14.62
N LEU A 32 21.81 33.32 14.47
CA LEU A 32 20.83 33.73 13.47
C LEU A 32 20.21 35.10 13.81
N THR A 33 19.91 35.34 15.10
CA THR A 33 19.43 36.64 15.58
C THR A 33 20.47 37.74 15.31
N ARG A 34 21.76 37.50 15.63
CA ARG A 34 22.84 38.46 15.35
C ARG A 34 22.99 38.78 13.86
N ARG A 35 22.71 37.80 12.99
CA ARG A 35 22.71 37.97 11.52
C ARG A 35 21.44 38.66 10.99
N GLY A 36 20.48 38.98 11.85
CA GLY A 36 19.21 39.58 11.45
C GLY A 36 18.34 38.66 10.58
N LEU A 37 18.58 37.34 10.63
CA LEU A 37 17.78 36.36 9.88
C LEU A 37 16.49 36.00 10.63
N VAL A 38 16.48 36.17 11.94
CA VAL A 38 15.33 35.85 12.78
C VAL A 38 15.11 36.94 13.84
N PRO A 39 13.90 37.06 14.42
CA PRO A 39 13.64 37.95 15.53
C PRO A 39 14.60 37.75 16.72
N ALA A 40 14.61 38.73 17.62
CA ALA A 40 15.27 38.59 18.92
C ALA A 40 14.64 37.44 19.72
N LYS A 41 15.46 36.73 20.49
CA LYS A 41 15.08 35.53 21.25
C LYS A 41 13.82 35.74 22.11
N ASN A 42 13.71 36.91 22.75
CA ASN A 42 12.57 37.30 23.60
C ASN A 42 11.25 37.53 22.84
N LYS A 43 11.27 37.51 21.50
CA LYS A 43 10.07 37.58 20.65
C LYS A 43 9.55 36.22 20.22
N PHE A 44 10.29 35.15 20.48
CA PHE A 44 9.81 33.79 20.29
C PHE A 44 9.03 33.36 21.52
N LYS A 45 7.74 33.06 21.34
CA LYS A 45 6.94 32.44 22.40
C LYS A 45 7.47 31.03 22.73
N TRP A 46 8.00 30.33 21.72
CA TRP A 46 8.70 29.05 21.85
C TRP A 46 9.93 29.00 20.93
N GLU A 47 11.03 28.49 21.45
CA GLU A 47 12.28 28.34 20.70
C GLU A 47 12.18 27.14 19.74
N PRO A 48 12.79 27.22 18.54
CA PRO A 48 12.92 26.07 17.66
C PRO A 48 13.80 24.99 18.30
N ASP A 49 13.41 23.73 18.12
CA ASP A 49 14.18 22.57 18.58
C ASP A 49 15.51 22.46 17.82
N LEU A 50 15.51 22.85 16.54
CA LEU A 50 16.70 22.90 15.71
C LEU A 50 16.66 24.08 14.74
N CYS A 51 17.83 24.68 14.53
CA CYS A 51 18.03 25.77 13.59
C CYS A 51 19.04 25.33 12.54
N LEU A 52 18.67 25.43 11.27
CA LEU A 52 19.52 25.04 10.15
C LEU A 52 19.83 26.24 9.27
N LEU A 53 21.07 26.35 8.80
CA LEU A 53 21.46 27.33 7.79
C LEU A 53 21.81 26.60 6.50
N GLN A 54 21.20 27.00 5.38
CA GLN A 54 21.44 26.45 4.06
C GLN A 54 21.68 27.62 3.09
N GLY A 55 22.95 27.94 2.89
CA GLY A 55 23.37 29.16 2.21
C GLY A 55 22.83 30.41 2.86
N GLN A 56 21.97 31.12 2.14
CA GLN A 56 21.33 32.33 2.66
C GLN A 56 20.04 32.05 3.43
N PHE A 57 19.50 30.83 3.34
CA PHE A 57 18.23 30.47 3.98
C PHE A 57 18.44 29.89 5.37
N CYS A 58 17.54 30.24 6.28
CA CYS A 58 17.46 29.70 7.63
C CYS A 58 16.20 28.85 7.75
N HIS A 59 16.30 27.62 8.25
CA HIS A 59 15.14 26.77 8.57
C HIS A 59 15.01 26.61 10.07
N LEU A 60 13.86 26.99 10.61
CA LEU A 60 13.48 26.84 12.01
C LEU A 60 12.62 25.58 12.15
N VAL A 61 13.17 24.57 12.81
CA VAL A 61 12.55 23.25 12.95
C VAL A 61 11.85 23.17 14.30
N HIS A 62 10.58 22.80 14.27
CA HIS A 62 9.76 22.56 15.45
C HIS A 62 9.26 21.11 15.44
N ALA A 63 9.64 20.34 16.44
CA ALA A 63 9.27 18.94 16.58
C ALA A 63 7.97 18.78 17.37
N VAL A 64 7.09 17.87 16.92
CA VAL A 64 5.77 17.64 17.51
C VAL A 64 5.54 16.14 17.70
N ALA A 65 5.16 15.71 18.91
CA ALA A 65 4.83 14.31 19.26
C ALA A 65 3.67 14.25 20.27
N PRO A 66 2.72 13.28 20.19
CA PRO A 66 1.71 13.05 21.23
C PRO A 66 2.29 12.45 22.52
N PRO A 67 1.68 12.66 23.71
CA PRO A 67 0.46 13.43 24.00
C PRO A 67 0.73 14.94 24.10
N ASP A 68 1.99 15.34 24.10
CA ASP A 68 2.45 16.73 24.06
C ASP A 68 2.20 17.37 22.69
N MET A 69 1.16 16.96 21.97
CA MET A 69 0.62 17.73 20.87
C MET A 69 -0.07 18.90 21.54
N PRO A 70 0.55 20.09 21.59
CA PRO A 70 -0.06 21.17 22.33
C PRO A 70 -1.38 21.56 21.64
N ASP A 71 -2.37 22.04 22.41
CA ASP A 71 -3.74 22.33 21.94
C ASP A 71 -3.81 23.26 20.71
N TRP A 72 -2.71 23.91 20.36
CA TRP A 72 -2.51 24.74 19.17
C TRP A 72 -2.06 23.98 17.91
N VAL A 73 -1.91 22.65 17.91
CA VAL A 73 -1.56 21.93 16.66
C VAL A 73 -2.75 21.86 15.68
N PRO A 74 -4.02 21.68 16.13
CA PRO A 74 -5.21 21.98 15.31
C PRO A 74 -5.35 23.49 15.04
N GLU A 75 -5.05 24.30 16.06
CA GLU A 75 -5.06 25.75 15.98
C GLU A 75 -3.65 26.31 15.87
N ILE A 76 -2.88 26.09 14.77
CA ILE A 76 -1.74 26.99 14.49
C ILE A 76 -2.27 28.40 14.74
N PRO A 77 -1.83 29.06 15.82
CA PRO A 77 -2.68 30.03 16.48
C PRO A 77 -2.57 31.38 15.78
N SER A 78 -3.47 32.31 16.08
CA SER A 78 -3.48 33.67 15.50
C SER A 78 -2.14 34.41 15.59
N TRP A 79 -1.28 34.07 16.56
CA TRP A 79 0.09 34.59 16.70
C TRP A 79 1.17 33.80 15.91
N VAL A 80 0.80 32.81 15.10
CA VAL A 80 1.62 32.30 14.00
C VAL A 80 1.17 32.94 12.69
N GLU A 81 -0.11 33.22 12.49
CA GLU A 81 -0.58 33.89 11.26
C GLU A 81 0.02 35.30 11.13
N ASP A 82 -0.06 36.14 12.16
CA ASP A 82 0.48 37.51 12.11
C ASP A 82 2.03 37.55 12.09
N PRO A 83 2.75 36.81 12.95
CA PRO A 83 4.20 36.71 12.94
C PRO A 83 4.81 35.85 11.83
N PHE A 84 4.16 34.84 11.26
CA PHE A 84 4.70 34.18 10.05
C PHE A 84 4.51 35.06 8.82
N GLN A 85 3.38 35.77 8.69
CA GLN A 85 3.23 36.79 7.64
C GLN A 85 4.29 37.89 7.82
N ASN A 86 4.47 38.42 9.04
CA ASN A 86 5.48 39.44 9.34
C ASN A 86 6.92 38.92 9.25
N ILE A 87 7.20 37.68 9.66
CA ILE A 87 8.52 37.06 9.53
C ILE A 87 8.81 36.80 8.06
N LYS A 88 7.86 36.35 7.26
CA LYS A 88 8.07 36.13 5.84
C LYS A 88 8.23 37.44 5.06
N HIS A 89 7.53 38.50 5.46
CA HIS A 89 7.71 39.83 4.88
C HIS A 89 9.03 40.50 5.31
N ARG A 90 9.47 40.31 6.55
CA ARG A 90 10.66 40.97 7.12
C ARG A 90 11.95 40.14 7.05
N TYR A 91 11.81 38.83 7.05
CA TYR A 91 12.85 37.80 7.02
C TYR A 91 12.53 36.79 5.91
N THR A 92 12.54 37.27 4.67
CA THR A 92 12.21 36.50 3.45
C THR A 92 13.09 35.25 3.24
N LYS A 93 14.20 35.15 3.97
CA LYS A 93 15.15 34.03 3.95
C LYS A 93 14.92 33.02 5.08
N THR A 94 13.86 33.18 5.87
CA THR A 94 13.57 32.31 7.01
C THR A 94 12.35 31.47 6.73
N ASN A 95 12.54 30.17 6.85
CA ASN A 95 11.58 29.11 6.62
C ASN A 95 11.25 28.40 7.92
N LEU A 96 10.04 27.89 8.02
CA LEU A 96 9.58 27.10 9.16
C LEU A 96 9.30 25.68 8.70
N LEU A 97 9.72 24.71 9.50
CA LEU A 97 9.57 23.28 9.23
C LEU A 97 8.98 22.59 10.45
N ILE A 98 7.81 21.98 10.27
CA ILE A 98 7.20 21.13 11.30
C ILE A 98 7.71 19.70 11.11
N LEU A 99 8.31 19.15 12.15
CA LEU A 99 8.80 17.77 12.19
C LEU A 99 7.90 16.94 13.10
N VAL A 100 7.05 16.12 12.49
CA VAL A 100 6.13 15.26 13.21
C VAL A 100 6.81 13.95 13.58
N ARG A 101 6.77 13.60 14.86
CA ARG A 101 7.38 12.40 15.41
C ARG A 101 6.31 11.40 15.85
N GLU A 102 6.70 10.14 15.94
CA GLU A 102 5.83 9.12 16.50
C GLU A 102 5.70 9.32 18.02
N GLY A 103 4.49 9.16 18.56
CA GLY A 103 4.25 9.32 20.00
C GLY A 103 2.82 8.92 20.39
N GLY A 104 2.63 8.51 21.65
CA GLY A 104 1.32 8.10 22.17
C GLY A 104 0.65 6.96 21.39
N GLY A 105 1.43 6.07 20.76
CA GLY A 105 0.91 4.98 19.92
C GLY A 105 0.29 5.43 18.58
N THR A 106 0.39 6.71 18.22
CA THR A 106 -0.09 7.24 16.94
C THR A 106 1.08 7.40 15.97
N PRO A 107 1.03 6.77 14.79
CA PRO A 107 2.06 6.95 13.77
C PRO A 107 2.19 8.40 13.30
N ALA A 108 3.42 8.87 13.09
CA ALA A 108 3.74 10.25 12.71
C ALA A 108 3.01 10.72 11.44
N TRP A 109 2.88 9.86 10.43
CA TRP A 109 2.17 10.18 9.17
C TRP A 109 0.69 10.53 9.37
N LYS A 110 0.01 9.93 10.38
CA LYS A 110 -1.40 10.26 10.69
C LYS A 110 -1.50 11.69 11.19
N ILE A 111 -0.55 12.08 12.04
CA ILE A 111 -0.50 13.43 12.64
C ILE A 111 -0.10 14.44 11.56
N ALA A 112 0.89 14.11 10.73
CA ALA A 112 1.29 14.94 9.60
C ALA A 112 0.13 15.17 8.62
N GLY A 113 -0.70 14.16 8.38
CA GLY A 113 -1.90 14.29 7.54
C GLY A 113 -2.86 15.36 8.05
N LYS A 114 -3.09 15.41 9.37
CA LYS A 114 -3.93 16.45 10.02
C LYS A 114 -3.33 17.86 9.90
N LEU A 115 -2.02 17.98 9.67
CA LEU A 115 -1.31 19.25 9.59
C LEU A 115 -1.03 19.72 8.17
N ALA A 116 -1.22 18.85 7.17
CA ALA A 116 -0.77 19.08 5.81
C ALA A 116 -1.41 20.33 5.17
N GLU A 117 -2.73 20.49 5.28
CA GLU A 117 -3.44 21.66 4.73
C GLU A 117 -2.98 22.97 5.37
N LYS A 118 -2.79 22.96 6.68
CA LYS A 118 -2.36 24.15 7.42
C LYS A 118 -0.92 24.54 7.10
N CYS A 119 -0.03 23.57 6.99
CA CYS A 119 1.35 23.80 6.57
C CYS A 119 1.41 24.38 5.15
N ALA A 120 0.61 23.85 4.22
CA ALA A 120 0.56 24.37 2.85
C ALA A 120 0.00 25.81 2.78
N ALA A 121 -1.06 26.13 3.54
CA ALA A 121 -1.62 27.48 3.60
C ALA A 121 -0.60 28.53 4.07
N LEU A 122 0.24 28.17 5.05
CA LEU A 122 1.30 29.03 5.59
C LEU A 122 2.59 29.00 4.73
N ARG A 123 2.69 28.05 3.80
CA ARG A 123 3.91 27.65 3.09
C ARG A 123 5.04 27.27 4.05
N SER A 124 4.68 26.61 5.14
CA SER A 124 5.60 25.95 6.04
C SER A 124 5.97 24.58 5.48
N GLY A 125 7.18 24.13 5.76
CA GLY A 125 7.57 22.76 5.49
C GLY A 125 6.89 21.79 6.45
N LEU A 126 6.67 20.57 6.00
CA LEU A 126 6.15 19.46 6.78
C LEU A 126 6.98 18.21 6.52
N ALA A 127 7.61 17.71 7.58
CA ALA A 127 8.35 16.47 7.61
C ALA A 127 7.75 15.54 8.67
N PHE A 128 7.91 14.24 8.49
CA PHE A 128 7.47 13.26 9.48
C PHE A 128 8.44 12.08 9.60
N GLU A 129 8.53 11.57 10.81
CA GLU A 129 9.34 10.40 11.16
C GLU A 129 8.72 9.12 10.60
N THR A 130 9.59 8.20 10.20
CA THR A 130 9.25 6.86 9.75
C THR A 130 10.24 5.90 10.42
N SER A 131 9.94 4.61 10.41
CA SER A 131 10.86 3.58 10.92
C SER A 131 12.23 3.56 10.24
N ARG A 132 12.41 4.28 9.13
CA ARG A 132 13.64 4.32 8.32
C ARG A 132 14.29 5.70 8.24
N GLY A 133 13.84 6.66 9.03
CA GLY A 133 14.31 8.05 8.99
C GLY A 133 13.17 9.02 8.78
N LEU A 134 13.33 9.98 7.87
CA LEU A 134 12.40 11.10 7.71
C LEU A 134 11.88 11.20 6.28
N CYS A 135 10.59 11.51 6.14
CA CYS A 135 9.96 11.82 4.85
C CYS A 135 9.50 13.28 4.83
N LEU A 136 9.85 14.00 3.77
CA LEU A 136 9.39 15.36 3.54
C LEU A 136 8.07 15.31 2.76
N ALA A 137 6.96 15.70 3.40
CA ALA A 137 5.66 15.81 2.75
C ALA A 137 5.52 17.12 1.98
N LEU A 138 6.00 18.22 2.57
CA LEU A 138 5.98 19.56 1.99
C LEU A 138 7.33 20.24 2.23
N PRO A 139 8.04 20.66 1.19
CA PRO A 139 9.22 21.51 1.35
C PRO A 139 8.88 22.86 2.00
N PRO A 140 9.83 23.49 2.69
CA PRO A 140 9.61 24.85 3.17
C PRO A 140 9.39 25.82 2.00
N GLY A 141 8.41 26.72 2.12
CA GLY A 141 8.03 27.65 1.05
C GLY A 141 7.22 27.02 -0.10
N PHE A 142 6.87 25.74 0.00
CA PHE A 142 6.18 25.00 -1.06
C PHE A 142 4.83 25.62 -1.43
N VAL A 143 4.54 25.61 -2.72
CA VAL A 143 3.27 26.04 -3.30
C VAL A 143 2.68 24.85 -4.03
N LEU A 144 1.44 24.49 -3.67
CA LEU A 144 0.75 23.37 -4.28
C LEU A 144 0.61 23.60 -5.79
N PRO A 145 0.98 22.61 -6.63
CA PRO A 145 0.68 22.67 -8.06
C PRO A 145 -0.83 22.65 -8.29
N PRO A 146 -1.32 23.30 -9.36
CA PRO A 146 -2.72 23.18 -9.74
C PRO A 146 -3.05 21.72 -10.10
N LYS A 147 -4.26 21.28 -9.75
CA LYS A 147 -4.73 19.94 -10.14
C LYS A 147 -4.73 19.83 -11.67
N PRO A 148 -4.14 18.78 -12.25
CA PRO A 148 -4.14 18.62 -13.70
C PRO A 148 -5.57 18.45 -14.22
N LYS A 149 -5.86 19.08 -15.35
CA LYS A 149 -7.12 18.87 -16.07
C LYS A 149 -7.02 17.58 -16.87
N SER A 150 -7.93 16.64 -16.63
CA SER A 150 -8.06 15.43 -17.44
C SER A 150 -9.47 15.33 -18.00
N LYS A 151 -9.58 14.80 -19.22
CA LYS A 151 -10.88 14.33 -19.75
C LYS A 151 -11.44 13.27 -18.82
N THR A 152 -12.75 13.13 -18.77
CA THR A 152 -13.41 12.05 -18.01
C THR A 152 -13.70 10.87 -18.93
N GLU A 153 -13.69 9.67 -18.34
CA GLU A 153 -14.14 8.44 -18.99
C GLU A 153 -15.06 7.64 -18.05
N ALA A 154 -15.86 6.76 -18.64
CA ALA A 154 -16.81 5.91 -17.94
C ALA A 154 -16.15 4.59 -17.50
N GLY A 155 -16.52 4.11 -16.31
CA GLY A 155 -16.07 2.85 -15.76
C GLY A 155 -14.81 2.94 -14.88
N HIS A 156 -14.64 1.93 -14.03
CA HIS A 156 -13.60 1.80 -13.02
C HIS A 156 -12.25 1.32 -13.59
N VAL A 157 -12.23 0.71 -14.77
CA VAL A 157 -11.01 0.26 -15.45
C VAL A 157 -10.53 1.31 -16.43
N PRO A 158 -9.30 1.84 -16.29
CA PRO A 158 -8.79 2.84 -17.21
C PRO A 158 -8.59 2.31 -18.64
N SER A 159 -9.00 3.08 -19.64
CA SER A 159 -8.87 2.68 -21.06
C SER A 159 -7.42 2.36 -21.46
N TRP A 160 -6.46 3.12 -20.93
CA TRP A 160 -5.04 2.92 -21.19
C TRP A 160 -4.51 1.58 -20.64
N VAL A 161 -5.06 1.08 -19.53
CA VAL A 161 -4.68 -0.23 -18.97
C VAL A 161 -5.09 -1.33 -19.93
N LEU A 162 -6.32 -1.24 -20.46
CA LEU A 162 -6.84 -2.21 -21.44
C LEU A 162 -6.02 -2.18 -22.74
N GLU A 163 -5.66 -0.99 -23.22
CA GLU A 163 -4.81 -0.83 -24.41
C GLU A 163 -3.43 -1.46 -24.22
N GLN A 164 -2.80 -1.25 -23.06
CA GLN A 164 -1.49 -1.81 -22.77
C GLN A 164 -1.54 -3.34 -22.63
N ILE A 165 -2.51 -3.90 -21.89
CA ILE A 165 -2.67 -5.36 -21.79
C ILE A 165 -2.90 -5.97 -23.17
N GLY A 166 -3.75 -5.36 -24.01
CA GLY A 166 -3.99 -5.85 -25.38
C GLY A 166 -2.75 -5.83 -26.28
N SER A 167 -1.72 -5.05 -25.93
CA SER A 167 -0.46 -4.97 -26.66
C SER A 167 0.62 -5.95 -26.16
N CYS A 168 0.44 -6.56 -24.97
CA CYS A 168 1.40 -7.48 -24.38
C CYS A 168 1.45 -8.82 -25.14
N LYS A 169 2.65 -9.33 -25.40
CA LYS A 169 2.91 -10.56 -26.19
C LYS A 169 3.40 -11.74 -25.33
N GLY A 170 2.89 -11.88 -24.12
CA GLY A 170 3.39 -12.86 -23.12
C GLY A 170 2.33 -13.78 -22.52
N PHE A 171 1.06 -13.64 -22.90
CA PHE A 171 -0.04 -14.39 -22.33
C PHE A 171 -0.27 -15.74 -23.03
N SER A 172 -0.92 -16.67 -22.32
CA SER A 172 -1.47 -17.88 -22.92
C SER A 172 -2.57 -17.56 -23.94
N THR A 173 -2.77 -18.45 -24.92
CA THR A 173 -3.85 -18.30 -25.92
C THR A 173 -5.23 -18.21 -25.26
N HIS A 174 -5.46 -18.98 -24.18
CA HIS A 174 -6.73 -18.96 -23.45
C HIS A 174 -6.95 -17.61 -22.78
N PHE A 175 -5.95 -17.08 -22.05
CA PHE A 175 -6.05 -15.77 -21.42
C PHE A 175 -6.28 -14.67 -22.46
N ALA A 176 -5.50 -14.66 -23.55
CA ALA A 176 -5.63 -13.68 -24.62
C ALA A 176 -7.06 -13.63 -25.19
N GLY A 177 -7.66 -14.80 -25.45
CA GLY A 177 -9.06 -14.89 -25.90
C GLY A 177 -10.07 -14.40 -24.85
N CYS A 178 -9.85 -14.71 -23.56
CA CYS A 178 -10.69 -14.20 -22.47
C CYS A 178 -10.62 -12.66 -22.39
N PHE A 179 -9.41 -12.10 -22.50
CA PHE A 179 -9.17 -10.67 -22.42
C PHE A 179 -9.77 -9.93 -23.63
N GLU A 180 -9.59 -10.43 -24.85
CA GLU A 180 -10.18 -9.82 -26.05
C GLU A 180 -11.70 -9.73 -25.94
N SER A 181 -12.36 -10.82 -25.50
CA SER A 181 -13.80 -10.84 -25.27
C SER A 181 -14.23 -9.85 -24.19
N PHE A 182 -13.49 -9.77 -23.09
CA PHE A 182 -13.74 -8.80 -22.02
C PHE A 182 -13.58 -7.35 -22.50
N ASP A 183 -12.45 -7.01 -23.14
CA ASP A 183 -12.16 -5.65 -23.63
C ASP A 183 -13.24 -5.15 -24.58
N GLN A 184 -13.65 -5.99 -25.55
CA GLN A 184 -14.74 -5.65 -26.48
C GLN A 184 -16.06 -5.37 -25.75
N ARG A 185 -16.44 -6.22 -24.78
CA ARG A 185 -17.68 -6.06 -24.01
C ARG A 185 -17.62 -4.85 -23.08
N TYR A 186 -16.49 -4.62 -22.44
CA TYR A 186 -16.28 -3.51 -21.52
C TYR A 186 -16.33 -2.17 -22.25
N ARG A 187 -15.58 -2.02 -23.36
CA ARG A 187 -15.61 -0.79 -24.19
C ARG A 187 -17.00 -0.49 -24.73
N ARG A 188 -17.77 -1.51 -25.14
CA ARG A 188 -19.18 -1.31 -25.56
C ARG A 188 -20.05 -0.82 -24.40
N ALA A 189 -19.84 -1.34 -23.19
CA ALA A 189 -20.60 -0.96 -22.02
C ALA A 189 -20.29 0.48 -21.55
N THR A 190 -19.08 0.99 -21.80
CA THR A 190 -18.62 2.32 -21.35
C THR A 190 -18.65 3.41 -22.45
N ALA A 191 -18.91 3.06 -23.72
CA ALA A 191 -18.79 3.99 -24.86
C ALA A 191 -19.73 5.20 -24.84
N ARG A 192 -20.98 5.04 -24.37
CA ARG A 192 -22.02 6.08 -24.46
C ARG A 192 -22.36 6.72 -23.12
N SER A 193 -22.39 5.92 -22.07
CA SER A 193 -22.74 6.32 -20.72
C SER A 193 -21.97 5.47 -19.72
N ALA A 194 -21.86 5.97 -18.50
CA ALA A 194 -21.27 5.17 -17.44
C ALA A 194 -22.14 3.95 -17.12
N PRO A 195 -21.55 2.75 -16.98
CA PRO A 195 -22.30 1.56 -16.65
C PRO A 195 -22.85 1.66 -15.22
N THR A 196 -23.89 0.86 -14.94
CA THR A 196 -24.30 0.64 -13.56
C THR A 196 -23.27 -0.23 -12.85
N TYR A 197 -23.21 -0.10 -11.53
CA TYR A 197 -22.34 -0.90 -10.67
C TYR A 197 -22.45 -2.39 -10.99
N ASP A 198 -23.66 -2.94 -10.91
CA ASP A 198 -23.91 -4.37 -11.11
C ASP A 198 -23.54 -4.85 -12.52
N ARG A 199 -23.79 -4.02 -13.55
CA ARG A 199 -23.42 -4.37 -14.92
C ARG A 199 -21.91 -4.41 -15.10
N GLU A 200 -21.20 -3.47 -14.50
CA GLU A 200 -19.74 -3.42 -14.58
C GLU A 200 -19.10 -4.55 -13.77
N SER A 201 -19.58 -4.80 -12.55
CA SER A 201 -19.13 -5.91 -11.71
C SER A 201 -19.31 -7.26 -12.41
N GLU A 202 -20.44 -7.47 -13.10
CA GLU A 202 -20.71 -8.72 -13.82
C GLU A 202 -19.72 -8.97 -14.97
N LEU A 203 -19.29 -7.91 -15.68
CA LEU A 203 -18.28 -8.03 -16.74
C LEU A 203 -16.93 -8.50 -16.18
N LEU A 204 -16.50 -7.90 -15.07
CA LEU A 204 -15.25 -8.26 -14.39
C LEU A 204 -15.30 -9.67 -13.81
N PHE A 205 -16.43 -10.01 -13.21
CA PHE A 205 -16.65 -11.32 -12.64
C PHE A 205 -16.70 -12.44 -13.69
N THR A 206 -17.40 -12.20 -14.80
CA THR A 206 -17.40 -13.10 -15.96
C THR A 206 -15.98 -13.30 -16.49
N PHE A 207 -15.19 -12.22 -16.59
CA PHE A 207 -13.80 -12.29 -17.02
C PHE A 207 -12.94 -13.17 -16.10
N ALA A 208 -13.02 -12.99 -14.78
CA ALA A 208 -12.32 -13.85 -13.82
C ALA A 208 -12.73 -15.33 -13.94
N LYS A 209 -14.03 -15.62 -14.09
CA LYS A 209 -14.52 -16.99 -14.31
C LYS A 209 -13.96 -17.61 -15.59
N CYS A 210 -13.90 -16.84 -16.68
CA CYS A 210 -13.34 -17.29 -17.94
C CYS A 210 -11.85 -17.63 -17.82
N ILE A 211 -11.06 -16.82 -17.11
CA ILE A 211 -9.64 -17.14 -16.84
C ILE A 211 -9.53 -18.41 -16.00
N ALA A 212 -10.30 -18.49 -14.90
CA ALA A 212 -10.27 -19.65 -13.99
C ALA A 212 -10.61 -20.97 -14.69
N TRP A 213 -11.45 -20.93 -15.73
CA TRP A 213 -11.77 -22.11 -16.54
C TRP A 213 -10.58 -22.67 -17.33
N GLY A 214 -9.53 -21.87 -17.53
CA GLY A 214 -8.30 -22.27 -18.21
C GLY A 214 -7.48 -23.30 -17.44
N ASP A 215 -7.68 -23.44 -16.13
CA ASP A 215 -7.05 -24.49 -15.32
C ASP A 215 -8.04 -25.14 -14.35
N ARG A 216 -8.67 -26.22 -14.80
CA ARG A 216 -9.65 -27.01 -14.01
C ARG A 216 -9.01 -27.90 -12.94
N ARG A 217 -7.69 -27.89 -12.82
CA ARG A 217 -6.97 -28.68 -11.81
C ARG A 217 -6.96 -27.97 -10.46
N LEU A 218 -7.07 -26.65 -10.46
CA LEU A 218 -6.90 -25.80 -9.29
C LEU A 218 -8.22 -25.52 -8.56
N PHE A 219 -8.09 -25.06 -7.31
CA PHE A 219 -9.18 -24.51 -6.53
C PHE A 219 -9.26 -22.99 -6.71
N LEU A 220 -10.22 -22.52 -7.51
CA LEU A 220 -10.44 -21.10 -7.81
C LEU A 220 -11.90 -20.72 -7.50
N PRO A 221 -12.25 -20.47 -6.23
CA PRO A 221 -13.63 -20.23 -5.82
C PRO A 221 -14.05 -18.77 -6.11
N VAL A 222 -14.04 -18.37 -7.39
CA VAL A 222 -14.27 -16.98 -7.85
C VAL A 222 -15.57 -16.39 -7.28
N ASP A 223 -16.60 -17.20 -7.07
CA ASP A 223 -17.89 -16.76 -6.50
C ASP A 223 -17.76 -16.08 -5.13
N ARG A 224 -16.74 -16.42 -4.34
CA ARG A 224 -16.50 -15.82 -3.03
C ARG A 224 -16.11 -14.35 -3.08
N VAL A 225 -15.72 -13.82 -4.24
CA VAL A 225 -15.44 -12.39 -4.44
C VAL A 225 -16.72 -11.54 -4.28
N HIS A 226 -17.91 -12.13 -4.47
CA HIS A 226 -19.17 -11.42 -4.23
C HIS A 226 -19.39 -11.02 -2.78
N GLU A 227 -18.83 -11.75 -1.81
CA GLU A 227 -19.03 -11.42 -0.40
C GLU A 227 -18.47 -10.03 -0.05
N LEU A 228 -17.31 -9.70 -0.61
CA LEU A 228 -16.69 -8.38 -0.44
C LEU A 228 -17.56 -7.30 -1.09
N LYS A 229 -17.98 -7.51 -2.34
CA LYS A 229 -18.91 -6.62 -3.06
C LYS A 229 -20.16 -6.32 -2.23
N GLU A 230 -20.83 -7.36 -1.72
CA GLU A 230 -22.08 -7.20 -0.98
C GLU A 230 -21.87 -6.54 0.39
N TRP A 231 -20.77 -6.84 1.08
CA TRP A 231 -20.41 -6.18 2.34
C TRP A 231 -20.22 -4.67 2.16
N GLU A 232 -19.51 -4.24 1.11
CA GLU A 232 -19.25 -2.82 0.86
C GLU A 232 -20.50 -2.03 0.48
N ARG A 233 -21.39 -2.65 -0.31
CA ARG A 233 -22.68 -2.06 -0.67
C ARG A 233 -23.54 -1.78 0.56
N ARG A 234 -23.54 -2.68 1.54
CA ARG A 234 -24.30 -2.53 2.79
C ARG A 234 -23.75 -1.42 3.69
N ARG A 235 -22.44 -1.14 3.60
CA ARG A 235 -21.78 -0.08 4.38
C ARG A 235 -22.20 1.34 3.97
N GLY A 236 -22.81 1.49 2.79
CA GLY A 236 -23.39 2.73 2.30
C GLY A 236 -22.37 3.76 1.77
N PRO A 237 -22.84 4.83 1.13
CA PRO A 237 -22.02 5.77 0.34
C PRO A 237 -21.15 6.73 1.16
N LYS A 238 -21.29 6.75 2.49
CA LYS A 238 -20.47 7.61 3.36
C LYS A 238 -19.06 7.01 3.46
N ARG A 239 -18.23 7.29 2.44
CA ARG A 239 -16.76 7.06 2.41
C ARG A 239 -16.27 5.62 2.24
N SER A 240 -17.04 4.70 1.65
CA SER A 240 -16.49 3.37 1.32
C SER A 240 -15.58 3.45 0.08
N ARG A 241 -14.33 2.99 0.27
CA ARG A 241 -13.47 2.57 -0.83
C ARG A 241 -13.99 1.22 -1.32
N ASP A 242 -14.14 1.06 -2.63
CA ASP A 242 -14.58 -0.17 -3.27
C ASP A 242 -13.40 -1.14 -3.45
N HIS A 243 -13.32 -2.14 -2.58
CA HIS A 243 -12.31 -3.19 -2.61
C HIS A 243 -12.60 -4.23 -3.70
N PHE A 244 -13.86 -4.37 -4.15
CA PHE A 244 -14.18 -5.21 -5.32
C PHE A 244 -13.51 -4.68 -6.61
N PHE A 245 -13.76 -3.43 -7.00
CA PHE A 245 -13.14 -2.83 -8.19
C PHE A 245 -11.64 -2.65 -8.02
N HIS A 246 -11.18 -2.32 -6.82
CA HIS A 246 -9.76 -2.28 -6.49
C HIS A 246 -9.07 -3.63 -6.75
N THR A 247 -9.68 -4.74 -6.31
CA THR A 247 -9.18 -6.09 -6.58
C THR A 247 -9.00 -6.36 -8.08
N PHE A 248 -9.97 -5.95 -8.90
CA PHE A 248 -9.88 -6.13 -10.36
C PHE A 248 -8.89 -5.16 -11.01
N ASN A 249 -8.75 -3.94 -10.49
CA ASN A 249 -7.74 -3.01 -10.96
C ASN A 249 -6.33 -3.52 -10.65
N ASN A 250 -6.10 -4.04 -9.44
CA ASN A 250 -4.86 -4.73 -9.06
C ASN A 250 -4.61 -5.91 -10.01
N LEU A 251 -5.61 -6.77 -10.24
CA LEU A 251 -5.52 -7.90 -11.17
C LEU A 251 -5.05 -7.46 -12.58
N LEU A 252 -5.67 -6.45 -13.17
CA LEU A 252 -5.32 -5.95 -14.50
C LEU A 252 -3.92 -5.31 -14.54
N LEU A 253 -3.58 -4.47 -13.55
CA LEU A 253 -2.25 -3.84 -13.46
C LEU A 253 -1.15 -4.89 -13.29
N GLY A 254 -1.39 -5.95 -12.54
CA GLY A 254 -0.41 -7.02 -12.42
C GLY A 254 -0.31 -7.90 -13.66
N PHE A 255 -1.38 -8.09 -14.46
CA PHE A 255 -1.24 -8.74 -15.77
C PHE A 255 -0.32 -7.95 -16.71
N LEU A 256 -0.39 -6.62 -16.65
CA LEU A 256 0.50 -5.73 -17.41
C LEU A 256 1.96 -5.85 -16.94
N LEU A 257 2.18 -5.83 -15.62
CA LEU A 257 3.50 -5.99 -15.01
C LEU A 257 4.07 -7.38 -15.29
N LEU A 258 3.39 -8.43 -14.82
CA LEU A 258 3.83 -9.82 -14.88
C LEU A 258 3.88 -10.37 -16.30
N GLY A 259 2.93 -10.00 -17.16
CA GLY A 259 2.93 -10.40 -18.57
C GLY A 259 4.13 -9.87 -19.35
N THR A 260 4.76 -8.79 -18.86
CA THR A 260 5.99 -8.24 -19.43
C THR A 260 7.24 -8.79 -18.74
N THR A 261 7.26 -8.89 -17.40
CA THR A 261 8.44 -9.33 -16.63
C THR A 261 8.64 -10.84 -16.62
N LEU A 262 7.56 -11.62 -16.66
CA LEU A 262 7.63 -13.09 -16.66
C LEU A 262 7.55 -13.68 -18.07
N ARG A 263 7.59 -12.82 -19.10
CA ARG A 263 7.58 -13.27 -20.49
C ARG A 263 8.76 -14.19 -20.76
N GLY A 264 8.48 -15.43 -21.16
CA GLY A 264 9.52 -16.43 -21.43
C GLY A 264 10.17 -17.02 -20.17
N ARG A 265 9.66 -16.71 -18.96
CA ARG A 265 10.06 -17.40 -17.73
C ARG A 265 9.75 -18.90 -17.88
N SER A 266 10.75 -19.73 -17.57
CA SER A 266 10.56 -21.18 -17.60
C SER A 266 9.50 -21.59 -16.57
N PRO A 267 8.53 -22.46 -16.92
CA PRO A 267 7.62 -23.07 -15.96
C PRO A 267 8.33 -23.87 -14.87
N SER A 268 9.60 -24.22 -15.05
CA SER A 268 10.43 -24.86 -14.01
C SER A 268 10.97 -23.89 -12.95
N ALA A 269 10.77 -22.58 -13.13
CA ALA A 269 11.12 -21.58 -12.13
C ALA A 269 10.23 -21.72 -10.88
N VAL A 270 10.81 -21.45 -9.72
CA VAL A 270 10.04 -21.28 -8.47
C VAL A 270 9.26 -19.96 -8.57
N PRO A 271 8.02 -19.87 -8.05
CA PRO A 271 7.21 -20.96 -7.49
C PRO A 271 6.34 -21.68 -8.54
N ASP A 272 6.29 -21.20 -9.78
CA ASP A 272 5.44 -21.72 -10.88
C ASP A 272 5.52 -23.25 -11.06
N ARG A 273 6.70 -23.83 -10.86
CA ARG A 273 6.96 -25.27 -10.99
C ARG A 273 6.07 -26.17 -10.15
N TYR A 274 5.52 -25.67 -9.05
CA TYR A 274 4.67 -26.47 -8.15
C TYR A 274 3.28 -26.76 -8.75
N ILE A 275 2.89 -26.02 -9.79
CA ILE A 275 1.63 -26.24 -10.53
C ILE A 275 1.83 -26.36 -12.05
N ALA A 276 3.09 -26.25 -12.51
CA ALA A 276 3.46 -26.37 -13.92
C ALA A 276 3.07 -27.76 -14.43
N ASP A 277 2.25 -27.79 -15.49
CA ASP A 277 1.85 -28.96 -16.29
C ASP A 277 0.80 -28.49 -17.33
N SER A 278 0.24 -29.39 -18.15
CA SER A 278 -0.68 -29.11 -19.27
C SER A 278 -2.04 -28.47 -18.89
N ALA A 279 -2.04 -27.15 -18.64
CA ALA A 279 -3.23 -26.30 -18.57
C ALA A 279 -3.38 -25.43 -19.82
N HIS A 280 -4.55 -24.79 -19.99
CA HIS A 280 -4.78 -23.85 -21.10
C HIS A 280 -4.26 -22.44 -20.79
N ILE A 281 -3.99 -22.14 -19.50
CA ILE A 281 -3.36 -20.91 -19.03
C ILE A 281 -1.96 -21.17 -18.49
N ALA A 282 -1.12 -20.14 -18.47
CA ALA A 282 0.20 -20.23 -17.87
C ALA A 282 0.09 -20.30 -16.33
N PRO A 283 0.98 -21.05 -15.64
CA PRO A 283 0.99 -21.14 -14.18
C PRO A 283 0.93 -19.78 -13.46
N TRP A 284 1.72 -18.82 -13.92
CA TRP A 284 1.76 -17.49 -13.32
C TRP A 284 0.44 -16.71 -13.48
N GLU A 285 -0.31 -16.93 -14.57
CA GLU A 285 -1.62 -16.30 -14.79
C GLU A 285 -2.64 -16.82 -13.76
N ALA A 286 -2.59 -18.12 -13.45
CA ALA A 286 -3.43 -18.75 -12.44
C ALA A 286 -3.07 -18.29 -11.02
N LEU A 287 -1.78 -18.28 -10.69
CA LEU A 287 -1.27 -17.82 -9.40
C LEU A 287 -1.58 -16.33 -9.16
N TRP A 288 -1.45 -15.50 -10.20
CA TRP A 288 -1.79 -14.09 -10.11
C TRP A 288 -3.29 -13.87 -9.91
N LEU A 289 -4.14 -14.59 -10.67
CA LEU A 289 -5.59 -14.55 -10.49
C LEU A 289 -5.97 -14.89 -9.04
N LEU A 290 -5.42 -15.98 -8.51
CA LEU A 290 -5.71 -16.42 -7.15
C LEU A 290 -5.17 -15.43 -6.10
N THR A 291 -3.98 -14.88 -6.31
CA THR A 291 -3.39 -13.87 -5.40
C THR A 291 -4.26 -12.63 -5.33
N CYS A 292 -4.66 -12.06 -6.46
CA CYS A 292 -5.47 -10.85 -6.49
C CYS A 292 -6.89 -11.04 -5.98
N LEU A 293 -7.61 -12.07 -6.44
CA LEU A 293 -9.03 -12.19 -6.11
C LEU A 293 -9.29 -12.39 -4.61
N PHE A 294 -8.28 -12.80 -3.85
CA PHE A 294 -8.44 -13.17 -2.45
C PHE A 294 -7.66 -12.30 -1.47
N HIS A 295 -6.73 -11.44 -1.90
CA HIS A 295 -5.89 -10.65 -0.98
C HIS A 295 -6.67 -9.82 0.07
N ASP A 296 -7.84 -9.32 -0.32
CA ASP A 296 -8.66 -8.38 0.47
C ASP A 296 -9.88 -9.01 1.15
N ARG A 297 -10.19 -10.29 0.97
CA ARG A 297 -11.44 -10.87 1.52
C ARG A 297 -11.51 -10.79 3.05
N GLY A 298 -10.36 -10.86 3.70
CA GLY A 298 -10.20 -10.76 5.16
C GLY A 298 -10.45 -9.36 5.71
N TYR A 299 -10.67 -8.33 4.88
CA TYR A 299 -11.04 -6.99 5.36
C TYR A 299 -12.32 -7.02 6.20
N ILE A 300 -13.25 -7.92 5.87
CA ILE A 300 -14.49 -8.11 6.61
C ILE A 300 -14.17 -8.47 8.08
N ALA A 301 -13.13 -9.25 8.32
CA ALA A 301 -12.70 -9.64 9.67
C ALA A 301 -11.79 -8.60 10.33
N GLU A 302 -10.83 -8.01 9.58
CA GLU A 302 -9.97 -6.94 10.10
C GLU A 302 -10.81 -5.76 10.61
N LYS A 303 -11.89 -5.44 9.90
CA LYS A 303 -12.85 -4.38 10.22
C LYS A 303 -13.99 -4.88 11.09
N PHE A 304 -13.65 -5.63 12.15
CA PHE A 304 -14.62 -6.31 13.02
C PHE A 304 -15.80 -5.42 13.43
N TRP A 305 -15.53 -4.24 14.01
CA TRP A 305 -16.57 -3.34 14.52
C TRP A 305 -17.39 -2.70 13.40
N SER A 306 -16.74 -2.31 12.30
CA SER A 306 -17.47 -1.88 11.11
C SER A 306 -18.37 -2.98 10.56
N THR A 307 -17.90 -4.23 10.48
CA THR A 307 -18.68 -5.37 9.99
C THR A 307 -19.84 -5.69 10.91
N PHE A 308 -19.61 -5.69 12.22
CA PHE A 308 -20.65 -5.85 13.22
C PHE A 308 -21.74 -4.77 13.06
N SER A 309 -21.34 -3.51 12.93
CA SER A 309 -22.26 -2.38 12.74
C SER A 309 -23.11 -2.53 11.46
N VAL A 310 -22.48 -2.93 10.36
CA VAL A 310 -23.15 -3.14 9.07
C VAL A 310 -24.17 -4.28 9.16
N ASN A 311 -23.80 -5.40 9.78
CA ASN A 311 -24.68 -6.56 9.91
C ASN A 311 -25.88 -6.32 10.84
N HIS A 312 -25.74 -5.41 11.81
CA HIS A 312 -26.82 -5.01 12.73
C HIS A 312 -27.54 -3.72 12.31
N ALA A 313 -27.26 -3.20 11.11
CA ALA A 313 -27.86 -1.98 10.56
C ALA A 313 -27.75 -0.75 11.49
N PHE A 314 -26.66 -0.64 12.25
CA PHE A 314 -26.39 0.57 13.03
C PHE A 314 -26.14 1.75 12.09
N THR A 315 -26.78 2.88 12.41
CA THR A 315 -26.67 4.12 11.62
C THR A 315 -25.30 4.79 11.74
N ASP A 316 -24.62 4.59 12.87
CA ASP A 316 -23.27 5.07 13.13
C ASP A 316 -22.28 3.90 13.10
N GLN A 317 -21.19 4.05 12.34
CA GLN A 317 -20.10 3.06 12.35
C GLN A 317 -19.35 3.14 13.67
N LEU A 318 -19.28 2.01 14.38
CA LEU A 318 -18.44 1.90 15.57
C LEU A 318 -16.97 2.07 15.17
N PRO A 319 -16.16 2.83 15.94
CA PRO A 319 -14.73 2.96 15.69
C PRO A 319 -14.02 1.60 15.70
N ASP A 320 -13.26 1.29 14.63
CA ASP A 320 -12.47 0.06 14.53
C ASP A 320 -11.29 0.00 15.53
N GLU A 321 -11.02 1.08 16.26
CA GLU A 321 -9.92 1.16 17.25
C GLU A 321 -10.31 0.57 18.63
N GLN A 322 -11.55 0.10 18.80
CA GLN A 322 -12.01 -0.55 20.02
C GLN A 322 -11.42 -1.96 20.15
N THR A 323 -11.07 -2.36 21.38
CA THR A 323 -10.61 -3.71 21.70
C THR A 323 -11.66 -4.75 21.32
N ILE A 324 -11.24 -5.84 20.66
CA ILE A 324 -12.13 -6.96 20.34
C ILE A 324 -12.60 -7.63 21.65
N PRO A 325 -13.90 -7.99 21.79
CA PRO A 325 -14.40 -8.62 23.01
C PRO A 325 -13.67 -9.92 23.35
N GLU A 326 -13.41 -10.16 24.63
CA GLU A 326 -12.61 -11.30 25.12
C GLU A 326 -13.08 -12.68 24.61
N PRO A 327 -14.39 -12.99 24.52
CA PRO A 327 -14.84 -14.26 23.95
C PRO A 327 -14.41 -14.43 22.48
N ILE A 328 -14.44 -13.35 21.70
CA ILE A 328 -14.06 -13.37 20.29
C ILE A 328 -12.54 -13.45 20.16
N ALA A 329 -11.80 -12.71 21.00
CA ALA A 329 -10.34 -12.82 21.07
C ALA A 329 -9.90 -14.26 21.41
N THR A 330 -10.61 -14.93 22.33
CA THR A 330 -10.38 -16.33 22.68
C THR A 330 -10.61 -17.26 21.50
N GLU A 331 -11.72 -17.11 20.77
CA GLU A 331 -12.00 -17.91 19.57
C GLU A 331 -10.96 -17.69 18.46
N LEU A 332 -10.53 -16.45 18.22
CA LEU A 332 -9.46 -16.16 17.27
C LEU A 332 -8.16 -16.88 17.65
N ASN A 333 -7.77 -16.84 18.93
CA ASN A 333 -6.61 -17.55 19.44
C ASN A 333 -6.76 -19.08 19.33
N ASN A 334 -7.94 -19.62 19.61
CA ASN A 334 -8.22 -21.05 19.47
C ASN A 334 -8.17 -21.51 18.01
N ALA A 335 -8.69 -20.71 17.07
CA ALA A 335 -8.66 -21.00 15.64
C ALA A 335 -7.22 -21.10 15.11
N TRP A 336 -6.30 -20.26 15.61
CA TRP A 336 -4.86 -20.35 15.30
C TRP A 336 -4.26 -21.71 15.72
N GLU A 337 -4.65 -22.20 16.89
CA GLU A 337 -4.17 -23.49 17.40
C GLU A 337 -4.85 -24.71 16.79
N THR A 338 -6.03 -24.54 16.20
CA THR A 338 -6.86 -25.66 15.72
C THR A 338 -7.11 -25.55 14.23
N GLN A 339 -8.08 -24.74 13.80
CA GLN A 339 -8.54 -24.60 12.42
C GLN A 339 -7.43 -24.27 11.41
N PHE A 340 -6.46 -23.43 11.81
CA PHE A 340 -5.41 -22.95 10.91
C PHE A 340 -4.06 -23.66 11.08
N ARG A 341 -3.98 -24.71 11.91
CA ARG A 341 -2.71 -25.40 12.25
C ARG A 341 -2.00 -25.99 11.04
N GLU A 342 -2.72 -26.70 10.17
CA GLU A 342 -2.15 -27.30 8.96
C GLU A 342 -1.72 -26.21 7.99
N ALA A 343 -2.61 -25.23 7.72
CA ALA A 343 -2.33 -24.14 6.80
C ALA A 343 -1.10 -23.31 7.21
N ARG A 344 -0.92 -22.97 8.50
CA ARG A 344 0.30 -22.26 8.95
C ARG A 344 1.56 -23.12 8.85
N THR A 345 1.44 -24.44 9.00
CA THR A 345 2.56 -25.37 8.83
C THR A 345 3.02 -25.37 7.37
N ASP A 346 2.09 -25.48 6.43
CA ASP A 346 2.37 -25.45 5.00
C ASP A 346 3.00 -24.11 4.57
N LEU A 347 2.49 -22.98 5.09
CA LEU A 347 3.07 -21.65 4.82
C LEU A 347 4.50 -21.51 5.32
N ARG A 348 4.77 -22.00 6.53
CA ARG A 348 6.13 -22.02 7.09
C ARG A 348 7.06 -22.85 6.20
N GLU A 349 6.64 -24.03 5.79
CA GLU A 349 7.46 -24.88 4.92
C GLU A 349 7.72 -24.25 3.56
N LEU A 350 6.71 -23.61 2.95
CA LEU A 350 6.89 -22.90 1.70
C LEU A 350 7.89 -21.75 1.85
N TYR A 351 7.74 -20.94 2.90
CA TYR A 351 8.66 -19.83 3.20
C TYR A 351 10.11 -20.33 3.35
N GLU A 352 10.33 -21.41 4.10
CA GLU A 352 11.66 -22.02 4.27
C GLU A 352 12.29 -22.48 2.95
N ARG A 353 11.48 -23.07 2.06
CA ARG A 353 11.92 -23.51 0.73
C ARG A 353 12.29 -22.31 -0.16
N LEU A 354 11.51 -21.23 -0.12
CA LEU A 354 11.76 -20.03 -0.93
C LEU A 354 12.98 -19.25 -0.47
N MET A 355 13.15 -19.08 0.84
CA MET A 355 14.29 -18.34 1.41
C MET A 355 15.61 -19.10 1.35
N ARG A 356 15.63 -20.30 0.73
CA ARG A 356 16.79 -21.19 0.66
C ARG A 356 17.38 -21.49 2.05
N HIS A 357 16.56 -21.36 3.10
CA HIS A 357 16.90 -21.66 4.48
C HIS A 357 16.61 -23.12 4.84
N TRP A 358 16.36 -23.97 3.83
CA TRP A 358 16.12 -25.38 4.06
C TRP A 358 17.36 -26.05 4.67
N ALA A 359 17.30 -26.31 5.97
CA ALA A 359 18.25 -27.13 6.71
C ALA A 359 17.50 -28.30 7.36
N PRO A 360 18.13 -29.48 7.49
CA PRO A 360 17.56 -30.60 8.24
C PRO A 360 17.14 -30.17 9.66
N THR A 361 16.06 -30.76 10.18
CA THR A 361 15.36 -30.40 11.42
C THR A 361 16.26 -30.15 12.64
N ARG A 362 17.43 -30.79 12.68
CA ARG A 362 18.45 -30.70 13.74
C ARG A 362 19.19 -29.35 13.84
N PHE A 363 18.96 -28.39 12.94
CA PHE A 363 19.67 -27.09 12.89
C PHE A 363 18.74 -25.86 12.87
N ARG A 364 17.48 -25.99 13.31
CA ARG A 364 16.43 -24.97 13.16
C ARG A 364 16.38 -23.94 14.30
N GLU A 365 17.02 -22.78 14.13
CA GLU A 365 16.76 -21.58 14.97
C GLU A 365 15.88 -20.53 14.25
N ALA A 366 15.88 -20.49 12.91
CA ALA A 366 15.11 -19.50 12.13
C ALA A 366 13.62 -19.84 11.96
N SER A 367 13.21 -21.11 12.09
CA SER A 367 11.83 -21.57 11.79
C SER A 367 10.79 -21.14 12.83
N ASN A 368 11.20 -20.95 14.08
CA ASN A 368 10.28 -20.52 15.16
C ASN A 368 9.94 -19.04 15.00
N LYS A 369 10.91 -18.21 14.57
CA LYS A 369 10.70 -16.76 14.39
C LYS A 369 9.63 -16.44 13.35
N PHE A 370 9.54 -17.21 12.26
CA PHE A 370 8.52 -16.98 11.24
C PHE A 370 7.13 -17.33 11.75
N ASP A 371 6.93 -18.50 12.37
CA ASP A 371 5.62 -18.89 12.92
C ASP A 371 5.17 -17.94 14.05
N ASP A 372 6.09 -17.50 14.91
CA ASP A 372 5.81 -16.49 15.93
C ASP A 372 5.40 -15.14 15.31
N ALA A 373 6.06 -14.73 14.23
CA ALA A 373 5.69 -13.54 13.47
C ALA A 373 4.32 -13.70 12.79
N LEU A 374 4.02 -14.88 12.24
CA LEU A 374 2.71 -15.20 11.68
C LEU A 374 1.62 -15.09 12.74
N ARG A 375 1.86 -15.65 13.93
CA ARG A 375 0.92 -15.57 15.05
C ARG A 375 0.62 -14.12 15.42
N LYS A 376 1.66 -13.32 15.59
CA LYS A 376 1.52 -11.89 15.92
C LYS A 376 0.79 -11.12 14.82
N ALA A 377 1.03 -11.46 13.55
CA ALA A 377 0.36 -10.83 12.41
C ALA A 377 -1.10 -11.27 12.24
N TYR A 378 -1.39 -12.53 12.55
CA TYR A 378 -2.73 -13.09 12.50
C TYR A 378 -3.66 -12.37 13.48
N PHE A 379 -3.22 -12.19 14.73
CA PHE A 379 -3.97 -11.45 15.74
C PHE A 379 -3.03 -10.89 16.82
N ASP A 380 -3.00 -9.55 16.95
CA ASP A 380 -2.15 -8.85 17.93
C ASP A 380 -2.88 -8.47 19.23
N GLY A 381 -4.09 -9.00 19.44
CA GLY A 381 -4.99 -8.65 20.55
C GLY A 381 -5.92 -7.48 20.23
N LYS A 382 -5.69 -6.73 19.14
CA LYS A 382 -6.55 -5.61 18.72
C LYS A 382 -7.14 -5.83 17.33
N ARG A 383 -6.35 -6.35 16.40
CA ARG A 383 -6.76 -6.53 15.00
C ARG A 383 -6.19 -7.80 14.42
N THR A 384 -6.86 -8.28 13.38
CA THR A 384 -6.35 -9.36 12.53
C THR A 384 -5.76 -8.79 11.24
N SER A 385 -4.83 -9.52 10.61
CA SER A 385 -4.39 -9.21 9.24
C SER A 385 -5.41 -9.73 8.23
N HIS A 386 -5.93 -8.83 7.38
CA HIS A 386 -6.83 -9.23 6.30
C HIS A 386 -6.15 -10.19 5.31
N SER A 387 -4.88 -9.93 4.96
CA SER A 387 -4.17 -10.73 3.96
C SER A 387 -3.90 -12.16 4.45
N LEU A 388 -3.42 -12.31 5.68
CA LEU A 388 -3.14 -13.62 6.28
C LEU A 388 -4.43 -14.41 6.50
N LEU A 389 -5.47 -13.79 7.05
CA LEU A 389 -6.74 -14.47 7.27
C LEU A 389 -7.37 -14.92 5.94
N SER A 390 -7.31 -14.09 4.90
CA SER A 390 -7.81 -14.44 3.56
C SER A 390 -7.15 -15.71 3.03
N GLY A 391 -5.83 -15.78 3.18
CA GLY A 391 -5.06 -16.91 2.68
C GLY A 391 -5.25 -18.17 3.52
N LEU A 392 -5.35 -18.05 4.85
CA LEU A 392 -5.70 -19.18 5.71
C LEU A 392 -7.10 -19.73 5.39
N ASP A 393 -8.11 -18.87 5.21
CA ASP A 393 -9.45 -19.28 4.75
C ASP A 393 -9.38 -19.99 3.40
N LEU A 394 -8.62 -19.45 2.44
CA LEU A 394 -8.46 -20.02 1.11
C LEU A 394 -7.85 -21.43 1.17
N MET A 395 -6.79 -21.62 1.94
CA MET A 395 -6.11 -22.92 2.10
C MET A 395 -7.00 -23.94 2.81
N THR A 396 -7.60 -23.56 3.95
CA THR A 396 -8.54 -24.42 4.67
C THR A 396 -9.72 -24.81 3.78
N SER A 397 -10.25 -23.86 3.00
CA SER A 397 -11.35 -24.11 2.04
C SER A 397 -10.93 -25.03 0.89
N CYS A 398 -9.72 -24.91 0.36
CA CYS A 398 -9.20 -25.83 -0.64
C CYS A 398 -9.20 -27.29 -0.14
N CYS A 399 -8.88 -27.49 1.14
CA CYS A 399 -8.82 -28.81 1.77
C CYS A 399 -10.19 -29.39 2.17
N SER A 400 -11.15 -28.52 2.52
CA SER A 400 -12.43 -28.90 3.14
C SER A 400 -13.67 -28.67 2.26
N ASP A 401 -13.53 -28.06 1.08
CA ASP A 401 -14.67 -27.74 0.23
C ASP A 401 -15.42 -29.01 -0.22
N PRO A 402 -16.69 -29.19 0.20
CA PRO A 402 -17.46 -30.40 -0.04
C PRO A 402 -18.04 -30.49 -1.46
N THR A 403 -17.84 -29.47 -2.31
CA THR A 403 -18.42 -29.45 -3.65
C THR A 403 -17.84 -30.51 -4.57
N VAL A 404 -18.66 -30.94 -5.55
CA VAL A 404 -18.23 -31.88 -6.59
C VAL A 404 -17.14 -31.25 -7.45
N LYS A 405 -15.97 -31.87 -7.47
CA LYS A 405 -14.81 -31.40 -8.22
C LYS A 405 -14.86 -31.84 -9.67
N HIS A 406 -14.29 -31.03 -10.56
CA HIS A 406 -14.09 -31.42 -11.95
C HIS A 406 -13.17 -32.65 -12.04
N LYS A 407 -13.34 -33.51 -13.05
CA LYS A 407 -12.54 -34.74 -13.23
C LYS A 407 -11.02 -34.53 -13.30
N ASN A 408 -10.58 -33.33 -13.65
CA ASN A 408 -9.17 -32.96 -13.74
C ASN A 408 -8.64 -32.30 -12.46
N TYR A 409 -9.46 -32.15 -11.40
CA TYR A 409 -9.04 -31.53 -10.16
C TYR A 409 -7.86 -32.28 -9.54
N ASP A 410 -6.83 -31.54 -9.14
CA ASP A 410 -5.62 -32.05 -8.52
C ASP A 410 -5.46 -31.38 -7.16
N LYS A 411 -5.74 -32.12 -6.09
CA LYS A 411 -5.73 -31.58 -4.71
C LYS A 411 -4.36 -31.02 -4.34
N GLN A 412 -3.28 -31.67 -4.76
CA GLN A 412 -1.93 -31.24 -4.40
C GLN A 412 -1.59 -29.93 -5.10
N LYS A 413 -1.83 -29.82 -6.41
CA LYS A 413 -1.59 -28.57 -7.15
C LYS A 413 -2.51 -27.44 -6.69
N ALA A 414 -3.77 -27.75 -6.40
CA ALA A 414 -4.72 -26.77 -5.88
C ALA A 414 -4.23 -26.19 -4.54
N LEU A 415 -3.78 -27.05 -3.62
CA LEU A 415 -3.25 -26.61 -2.33
C LEU A 415 -1.95 -25.82 -2.51
N SER A 416 -1.00 -26.29 -3.33
CA SER A 416 0.23 -25.55 -3.61
C SER A 416 -0.04 -24.18 -4.24
N ALA A 417 -1.04 -24.05 -5.12
CA ALA A 417 -1.45 -22.74 -5.63
C ALA A 417 -1.96 -21.83 -4.51
N CYS A 418 -2.77 -22.35 -3.60
CA CYS A 418 -3.29 -21.61 -2.45
C CYS A 418 -2.17 -21.19 -1.50
N GLU A 419 -1.21 -22.07 -1.20
CA GLU A 419 -0.04 -21.74 -0.37
C GLU A 419 0.78 -20.57 -0.96
N ILE A 420 1.09 -20.64 -2.26
CA ILE A 420 1.87 -19.61 -2.97
C ILE A 420 1.10 -18.28 -2.97
N ALA A 421 -0.20 -18.32 -3.26
CA ALA A 421 -1.04 -17.14 -3.28
C ALA A 421 -1.13 -16.52 -1.87
N THR A 422 -1.39 -17.33 -0.84
CA THR A 422 -1.45 -16.88 0.56
C THR A 422 -0.14 -16.22 0.99
N LEU A 423 1.00 -16.88 0.76
CA LEU A 423 2.29 -16.31 1.11
C LEU A 423 2.52 -14.98 0.37
N SER A 424 2.07 -14.89 -0.89
CA SER A 424 2.17 -13.66 -1.68
C SER A 424 1.31 -12.53 -1.15
N MET A 425 0.07 -12.82 -0.75
CA MET A 425 -0.86 -11.85 -0.17
C MET A 425 -0.24 -11.19 1.07
N MET A 426 0.42 -11.93 1.94
CA MET A 426 0.89 -11.40 3.22
C MET A 426 1.84 -10.20 3.11
N PHE A 427 2.62 -10.09 2.03
CA PHE A 427 3.56 -8.99 1.87
C PHE A 427 2.91 -7.67 1.44
N HIS A 428 1.68 -7.67 0.90
CA HIS A 428 0.99 -6.43 0.55
C HIS A 428 0.38 -5.72 1.78
N ASP A 429 0.13 -6.45 2.86
CA ASP A 429 -0.43 -5.88 4.08
C ASP A 429 0.66 -5.19 4.91
N GLN A 430 0.48 -3.88 5.14
CA GLN A 430 1.38 -3.06 5.94
C GLN A 430 1.54 -3.61 7.37
N HIS A 431 0.50 -4.22 7.96
CA HIS A 431 0.55 -4.85 9.27
C HIS A 431 1.56 -6.00 9.30
N CYS A 432 1.45 -6.92 8.34
CA CYS A 432 2.33 -8.07 8.21
C CYS A 432 3.78 -7.61 7.99
N ARG A 433 4.01 -6.68 7.05
CA ARG A 433 5.36 -6.16 6.78
C ARG A 433 6.03 -5.57 8.01
N ARG A 434 5.28 -4.80 8.81
CA ARG A 434 5.80 -4.22 10.06
C ARG A 434 6.19 -5.31 11.05
N ILE A 435 5.33 -6.30 11.27
CA ILE A 435 5.62 -7.41 12.19
C ILE A 435 6.80 -8.23 11.70
N PHE A 436 6.89 -8.48 10.39
CA PHE A 436 8.03 -9.16 9.79
C PHE A 436 9.33 -8.40 10.02
N ALA A 437 9.34 -7.07 9.81
CA ALA A 437 10.50 -6.25 10.11
C ALA A 437 10.88 -6.30 11.60
N GLU A 438 9.92 -6.18 12.51
CA GLU A 438 10.14 -6.29 13.97
C GLU A 438 10.70 -7.66 14.37
N SER A 439 10.25 -8.73 13.71
CA SER A 439 10.68 -10.11 13.93
C SER A 439 11.93 -10.50 13.12
N GLN A 440 12.59 -9.54 12.46
CA GLN A 440 13.78 -9.76 11.62
C GLN A 440 13.57 -10.75 10.45
N ILE A 441 12.33 -10.85 9.97
CA ILE A 441 11.98 -11.61 8.76
C ILE A 441 12.35 -10.76 7.55
N SER A 442 13.18 -11.32 6.67
CA SER A 442 13.71 -10.61 5.52
C SER A 442 12.65 -10.41 4.43
N PRO A 443 12.72 -9.31 3.66
CA PRO A 443 11.96 -9.15 2.43
C PRO A 443 12.19 -10.32 1.45
N ILE A 444 11.15 -10.73 0.73
CA ILE A 444 11.28 -11.71 -0.35
C ILE A 444 11.54 -10.97 -1.67
N ALA A 445 12.55 -11.42 -2.42
CA ALA A 445 12.90 -10.87 -3.72
C ALA A 445 11.82 -11.14 -4.77
N PHE A 446 11.64 -10.21 -5.70
CA PHE A 446 10.73 -10.36 -6.85
C PHE A 446 11.05 -11.62 -7.67
N GLU A 447 12.32 -11.98 -7.78
CA GLU A 447 12.76 -13.15 -8.54
C GLU A 447 12.28 -14.47 -7.92
N ASP A 448 12.19 -14.53 -6.58
CA ASP A 448 11.81 -15.74 -5.83
C ASP A 448 10.29 -15.84 -5.63
N LEU A 449 9.59 -14.71 -5.44
CA LEU A 449 8.13 -14.65 -5.30
C LEU A 449 7.52 -13.42 -6.01
N PRO A 450 7.38 -13.47 -7.35
CA PRO A 450 7.01 -12.29 -8.15
C PRO A 450 5.60 -11.76 -7.82
N PHE A 451 4.67 -12.63 -7.43
CA PHE A 451 3.29 -12.25 -7.13
C PHE A 451 3.18 -11.39 -5.86
N ALA A 452 4.02 -11.65 -4.85
CA ALA A 452 4.07 -10.85 -3.63
C ALA A 452 4.50 -9.41 -3.92
N ALA A 453 5.59 -9.28 -4.67
CA ALA A 453 6.17 -8.02 -5.06
C ALA A 453 5.26 -7.24 -6.03
N ALA A 454 4.66 -7.93 -7.01
CA ALA A 454 3.70 -7.34 -7.92
C ALA A 454 2.46 -6.83 -7.18
N LEU A 455 1.86 -7.63 -6.28
CA LEU A 455 0.70 -7.21 -5.49
C LEU A 455 1.03 -6.00 -4.64
N MET A 456 2.11 -6.06 -3.84
CA MET A 456 2.52 -4.93 -3.01
C MET A 456 2.77 -3.65 -3.84
N PHE A 457 3.36 -3.77 -5.03
CA PHE A 457 3.61 -2.62 -5.90
C PHE A 457 2.33 -2.04 -6.50
N VAL A 458 1.49 -2.88 -7.13
CA VAL A 458 0.27 -2.39 -7.79
C VAL A 458 -0.74 -1.87 -6.78
N ASP A 459 -0.83 -2.51 -5.61
CA ASP A 459 -1.71 -2.09 -4.53
C ASP A 459 -1.37 -0.69 -4.00
N ALA A 460 -0.08 -0.41 -3.82
CA ALA A 460 0.38 0.89 -3.35
C ALA A 460 0.01 2.02 -4.33
N ILE A 461 0.17 1.79 -5.64
CA ILE A 461 -0.07 2.81 -6.68
C ILE A 461 -1.55 2.91 -7.09
N GLN A 462 -2.37 1.89 -6.80
CA GLN A 462 -3.80 1.84 -7.11
C GLN A 462 -4.61 2.50 -5.98
N ASP A 463 -4.78 3.81 -6.06
CA ASP A 463 -5.77 4.55 -5.25
C ASP A 463 -6.90 5.12 -6.11
N ASP A 464 -6.86 4.77 -7.38
CA ASP A 464 -7.73 5.29 -8.42
C ASP A 464 -9.10 4.65 -8.38
N ARG A 465 -10.13 5.48 -8.59
CA ARG A 465 -11.47 4.99 -8.96
C ARG A 465 -12.12 4.04 -7.94
N ARG A 466 -11.74 4.12 -6.66
CA ARG A 466 -12.33 3.31 -5.57
C ARG A 466 -13.62 3.88 -5.00
N ASP A 467 -14.21 4.91 -5.63
CA ASP A 467 -15.38 5.58 -5.08
C ASP A 467 -16.66 4.86 -5.52
N VAL A 468 -17.31 4.14 -4.61
CA VAL A 468 -18.55 3.39 -4.86
C VAL A 468 -19.70 4.24 -5.43
N THR A 469 -19.64 5.56 -5.24
CA THR A 469 -20.69 6.50 -5.68
C THR A 469 -20.44 7.06 -7.07
N LYS A 470 -19.28 6.80 -7.66
CA LYS A 470 -18.88 7.32 -8.97
C LYS A 470 -18.73 6.19 -9.98
N ASN A 471 -19.04 6.51 -11.23
CA ASN A 471 -18.81 5.63 -12.38
C ASN A 471 -18.21 6.40 -13.56
N LYS A 472 -17.75 7.63 -13.30
CA LYS A 472 -16.99 8.47 -14.21
C LYS A 472 -15.76 9.00 -13.49
N PHE A 473 -14.63 8.90 -14.15
CA PHE A 473 -13.34 9.21 -13.55
C PHE A 473 -12.44 9.97 -14.52
N PRO A 474 -11.43 10.71 -14.04
CA PRO A 474 -10.38 11.24 -14.88
C PRO A 474 -9.71 10.12 -15.71
N LYS A 475 -9.59 10.32 -17.03
CA LYS A 475 -8.91 9.41 -17.98
C LYS A 475 -7.55 8.97 -17.46
N HIS A 476 -6.73 9.93 -17.03
CA HIS A 476 -5.55 9.67 -16.22
C HIS A 476 -5.89 10.10 -14.79
N GLY A 477 -5.89 9.13 -13.88
CA GLY A 477 -6.15 9.33 -12.46
C GLY A 477 -4.86 9.64 -11.71
N ILE A 478 -4.83 9.27 -10.44
CA ILE A 478 -3.64 9.23 -9.60
C ILE A 478 -2.55 8.40 -10.27
N LEU A 479 -2.85 7.22 -10.82
CA LEU A 479 -1.91 6.46 -11.65
C LEU A 479 -1.99 6.96 -13.10
N GLU A 480 -0.93 7.65 -13.55
CA GLU A 480 -0.87 8.19 -14.91
C GLU A 480 -0.29 7.19 -15.91
N ASP A 481 0.67 6.37 -15.47
CA ASP A 481 1.46 5.47 -16.31
C ASP A 481 2.11 4.35 -15.49
N LEU A 482 2.27 3.17 -16.11
CA LEU A 482 3.00 2.01 -15.58
C LEU A 482 3.82 1.40 -16.71
N LYS A 483 5.13 1.30 -16.52
CA LYS A 483 6.09 0.80 -17.52
C LYS A 483 7.01 -0.26 -16.95
N VAL A 484 7.36 -1.20 -17.81
CA VAL A 484 8.39 -2.21 -17.55
C VAL A 484 9.45 -2.08 -18.63
N ASN A 485 10.67 -1.75 -18.22
CA ASN A 485 11.83 -1.62 -19.09
C ASN A 485 12.86 -2.69 -18.75
N ASN A 486 13.38 -3.37 -19.77
CA ASN A 486 14.46 -4.34 -19.63
C ASN A 486 15.67 -3.80 -20.37
N GLU A 487 16.54 -3.09 -19.67
CA GLU A 487 17.74 -2.46 -20.24
C GLU A 487 18.98 -3.09 -19.62
N ASN A 488 19.97 -3.47 -20.43
CA ASN A 488 21.25 -4.03 -19.97
C ASN A 488 21.13 -5.21 -19.00
N GLY A 489 20.09 -6.04 -19.15
CA GLY A 489 19.82 -7.17 -18.26
C GLY A 489 19.19 -6.80 -16.91
N GLN A 490 18.87 -5.52 -16.67
CA GLN A 490 18.15 -5.06 -15.49
C GLN A 490 16.69 -4.75 -15.81
N THR A 491 15.79 -5.43 -15.11
CA THR A 491 14.35 -5.13 -15.14
C THR A 491 14.07 -3.92 -14.26
N THR A 492 13.44 -2.88 -14.81
CA THR A 492 12.95 -1.72 -14.07
C THR A 492 11.45 -1.59 -14.27
N VAL A 493 10.70 -1.64 -13.17
CA VAL A 493 9.25 -1.37 -13.12
C VAL A 493 9.05 0.04 -12.59
N SER A 494 8.43 0.91 -13.38
CA SER A 494 8.23 2.32 -13.05
C SER A 494 6.76 2.71 -13.14
N ALA A 495 6.22 3.29 -12.07
CA ALA A 495 4.91 3.92 -12.05
C ALA A 495 5.06 5.42 -11.89
N THR A 496 4.26 6.20 -12.62
CA THR A 496 4.13 7.65 -12.40
C THR A 496 2.80 7.92 -11.71
N VAL A 497 2.85 8.51 -10.51
CA VAL A 497 1.65 8.85 -9.76
C VAL A 497 1.52 10.37 -9.55
N CYS A 498 0.30 10.86 -9.70
CA CYS A 498 -0.05 12.27 -9.59
C CYS A 498 -0.59 12.57 -8.19
N LEU A 499 0.33 12.75 -7.24
CA LEU A 499 -0.01 13.09 -5.85
C LEU A 499 -0.94 14.32 -5.71
N PRO A 500 -0.89 15.37 -6.57
CA PRO A 500 -1.86 16.47 -6.55
C PRO A 500 -3.32 16.09 -6.77
N LEU A 501 -3.61 14.91 -7.33
CA LEU A 501 -4.98 14.39 -7.43
C LEU A 501 -5.47 13.76 -6.12
N VAL A 502 -4.56 13.45 -5.18
CA VAL A 502 -4.87 12.98 -3.83
C VAL A 502 -5.12 14.18 -2.92
N PRO A 503 -6.17 14.17 -2.06
CA PRO A 503 -6.32 15.20 -1.04
C PRO A 503 -5.07 15.31 -0.16
N LEU A 504 -4.70 16.54 0.18
CA LEU A 504 -3.42 16.86 0.80
C LEU A 504 -3.24 16.17 2.17
N GLU A 505 -4.32 16.00 2.93
CA GLU A 505 -4.34 15.27 4.20
C GLU A 505 -3.84 13.81 4.09
N TYR A 506 -3.94 13.18 2.91
CA TYR A 506 -3.48 11.81 2.68
C TYR A 506 -2.06 11.73 2.11
N TRP A 507 -1.43 12.85 1.76
CA TRP A 507 -0.07 12.84 1.18
C TRP A 507 0.94 12.16 2.10
N PRO A 508 1.01 12.43 3.42
CA PRO A 508 1.98 11.77 4.29
C PRO A 508 1.82 10.25 4.31
N ALA A 509 0.59 9.76 4.39
CA ALA A 509 0.29 8.32 4.34
C ALA A 509 0.73 7.69 3.02
N LYS A 510 0.44 8.35 1.88
CA LYS A 510 0.82 7.86 0.55
C LYS A 510 2.32 7.88 0.33
N ILE A 511 3.00 8.95 0.73
CA ILE A 511 4.46 9.07 0.64
C ILE A 511 5.13 7.96 1.47
N GLN A 512 4.65 7.74 2.70
CA GLN A 512 5.16 6.67 3.55
C GLN A 512 4.98 5.30 2.89
N GLU A 513 3.82 5.04 2.31
CA GLU A 513 3.55 3.77 1.63
C GLU A 513 4.44 3.59 0.39
N TYR A 514 4.56 4.62 -0.46
CA TYR A 514 5.40 4.56 -1.67
C TYR A 514 6.87 4.31 -1.33
N GLU A 515 7.45 5.11 -0.43
CA GLU A 515 8.82 4.92 0.02
C GLU A 515 8.94 3.54 0.70
N GLY A 516 7.95 3.18 1.54
CA GLY A 516 7.78 1.89 2.20
C GLY A 516 8.02 0.71 1.28
N VAL A 517 7.16 0.61 0.28
CA VAL A 517 7.13 -0.45 -0.74
C VAL A 517 8.37 -0.44 -1.63
N MET A 518 8.80 0.73 -2.13
CA MET A 518 10.00 0.81 -2.98
C MET A 518 11.23 0.26 -2.27
N HIS A 519 11.45 0.64 -1.01
CA HIS A 519 12.59 0.12 -0.26
C HIS A 519 12.45 -1.38 0.03
N TRP A 520 11.26 -1.86 0.42
CA TRP A 520 11.06 -3.30 0.66
C TRP A 520 11.42 -4.12 -0.57
N LEU A 521 10.87 -3.74 -1.74
CA LEU A 521 11.14 -4.40 -3.02
C LEU A 521 12.61 -4.33 -3.41
N ASN A 522 13.19 -3.13 -3.39
CA ASN A 522 14.54 -2.89 -3.89
C ASN A 522 15.65 -3.38 -2.95
N SER A 523 15.32 -3.71 -1.69
CA SER A 523 16.31 -4.22 -0.74
C SER A 523 16.76 -5.67 -1.01
N ALA A 524 15.88 -6.48 -1.61
CA ALA A 524 16.14 -7.90 -1.87
C ALA A 524 16.12 -8.27 -3.36
N SER A 525 15.46 -7.47 -4.20
CA SER A 525 15.25 -7.80 -5.62
C SER A 525 16.37 -7.29 -6.52
N GLN A 526 16.63 -8.01 -7.60
CA GLN A 526 17.47 -7.51 -8.70
C GLN A 526 16.69 -6.54 -9.59
N ALA A 527 15.40 -6.83 -9.80
CA ALA A 527 14.46 -5.91 -10.42
C ALA A 527 14.31 -4.63 -9.57
N ARG A 528 14.34 -3.48 -10.24
CA ARG A 528 14.19 -2.17 -9.61
C ARG A 528 12.76 -1.65 -9.76
N PHE A 529 12.13 -1.32 -8.65
CA PHE A 529 10.79 -0.75 -8.57
C PHE A 529 10.87 0.74 -8.23
N VAL A 530 10.16 1.56 -8.99
CA VAL A 530 10.15 3.02 -8.84
C VAL A 530 8.73 3.54 -8.89
N ILE A 531 8.36 4.35 -7.90
CA ILE A 531 7.11 5.12 -7.87
C ILE A 531 7.50 6.59 -7.91
N ASP A 532 7.38 7.22 -9.08
CA ASP A 532 7.58 8.66 -9.21
C ASP A 532 6.32 9.40 -8.78
N TYR A 533 6.28 9.77 -7.49
CA TYR A 533 5.25 10.63 -6.91
C TYR A 533 5.69 12.09 -6.78
N LYS A 534 6.97 12.39 -7.07
CA LYS A 534 7.59 13.71 -6.83
C LYS A 534 7.47 14.63 -8.04
N SER A 535 7.55 14.11 -9.26
CA SER A 535 7.58 14.92 -10.49
C SER A 535 6.33 15.79 -10.67
N ARG A 536 5.14 15.22 -10.51
CA ARG A 536 3.87 15.95 -10.61
C ARG A 536 3.58 16.85 -9.41
N ALA A 537 4.15 16.51 -8.26
CA ALA A 537 3.97 17.25 -7.01
C ALA A 537 4.97 18.41 -6.85
N TRP A 538 5.96 18.57 -7.75
CA TRP A 538 7.05 19.56 -7.62
C TRP A 538 7.87 19.43 -6.33
N LEU A 539 8.06 18.19 -5.86
CA LEU A 539 8.81 17.85 -4.64
C LEU A 539 10.31 17.57 -4.90
N ARG A 540 10.91 18.23 -5.90
CA ARG A 540 12.30 18.00 -6.31
C ARG A 540 13.29 18.94 -5.65
#